data_AF-A0A0B1SBZ6-F1
#
_entry.id   AF-A0A0B1SBZ6-F1
#
_cell.length_a   1.000
_cell.length_b   1.000
_cell.length_c   1.000
_cell.angle_alpha   90.00
_cell.angle_beta   90.00
_cell.angle_gamma   90.00
#
_symmetry.space_group_name_H-M   'P 1'
#
loop_
_entity.id
_entity.type
_entity.pdbx_description
1 polymer ?
#
loop_
_entity_poly.entity_id
_entity_poly.type
_entity_poly.pdbx_seq_one_letter_code
_entity_poly.pdbx_strand_id
1 'polypeptide(L)'
;LQVSSKLAWSDIGKHSREEQIGIGSDDIRAISKYLGTKHYFTGFKPTRIDATLFAVLAEIVYAPYESEHLDVIKNECPNILEYVERIKNRYSYCLNRCT
;
A
#
# COMPACT_ATOMS: atom_id res chain seq x y z
N LEU A 1 25.28 8.78 -8.13
CA LEU A 1 25.87 7.43 -8.29
C LEU A 1 26.06 6.76 -6.93
N GLN A 2 25.00 6.39 -6.20
CA GLN A 2 25.12 5.57 -4.96
C GLN A 2 23.89 4.69 -4.66
N VAL A 3 22.94 4.53 -5.60
CA VAL A 3 21.67 3.82 -5.32
C VAL A 3 21.74 2.33 -5.72
N SER A 4 22.59 1.94 -6.67
CA SER A 4 22.65 0.55 -7.17
C SER A 4 23.20 -0.48 -6.16
N SER A 5 24.09 -0.09 -5.25
CA SER A 5 24.80 -1.07 -4.41
C SER A 5 24.02 -1.58 -3.21
N LYS A 6 22.96 -0.88 -2.77
CA LYS A 6 22.13 -1.32 -1.63
C LYS A 6 21.02 -2.29 -2.02
N LEU A 7 20.57 -2.27 -3.27
CA LEU A 7 19.52 -3.18 -3.76
C LEU A 7 20.08 -4.58 -4.06
N ALA A 8 21.36 -4.68 -4.43
CA ALA A 8 22.00 -5.94 -4.83
C ALA A 8 22.05 -7.02 -3.72
N TRP A 9 21.92 -6.65 -2.44
CA TRP A 9 21.91 -7.60 -1.32
C TRP A 9 20.51 -7.98 -0.84
N SER A 10 19.49 -7.21 -1.23
CA SER A 10 18.09 -7.53 -0.96
C SER A 10 17.57 -8.43 -2.07
N ASP A 11 16.72 -9.42 -1.76
CA ASP A 11 16.09 -10.26 -2.80
C ASP A 11 15.33 -9.42 -3.82
N ILE A 12 14.83 -8.24 -3.41
CA ILE A 12 14.23 -7.23 -4.28
C ILE A 12 15.16 -6.83 -5.45
N GLY A 13 16.48 -6.77 -5.28
CA GLY A 13 17.41 -6.42 -6.36
C GLY A 13 17.80 -7.57 -7.30
N LYS A 14 17.37 -8.81 -7.00
CA LYS A 14 17.57 -9.98 -7.87
C LYS A 14 16.41 -10.19 -8.85
N HIS A 15 15.24 -9.67 -8.51
CA HIS A 15 14.04 -9.74 -9.34
C HIS A 15 14.12 -8.70 -10.47
N SER A 16 13.69 -9.11 -11.67
CA SER A 16 13.54 -8.16 -12.78
C SER A 16 12.48 -7.11 -12.42
N ARG A 17 12.50 -5.96 -13.10
CA ARG A 17 11.50 -4.90 -12.85
C ARG A 17 10.08 -5.45 -12.95
N GLU A 18 9.85 -6.33 -13.91
CA GLU A 18 8.57 -7.00 -14.18
C GLU A 18 8.16 -7.94 -13.04
N GLU A 19 9.10 -8.69 -12.45
CA GLU A 19 8.82 -9.51 -11.26
C GLU A 19 8.50 -8.66 -10.03
N GLN A 20 9.20 -7.53 -9.83
CA GLN A 20 8.91 -6.63 -8.72
C GLN A 20 7.48 -6.06 -8.83
N ILE A 21 7.09 -5.68 -10.05
CA ILE A 21 5.73 -5.22 -10.35
C ILE A 21 4.71 -6.34 -10.14
N GLY A 22 5.02 -7.57 -10.57
CA GLY A 22 4.18 -8.75 -10.39
C GLY A 22 3.92 -9.05 -8.91
N ILE A 23 4.98 -9.13 -8.10
CA ILE A 23 4.90 -9.39 -6.67
C ILE A 23 4.07 -8.31 -5.96
N GLY A 24 4.37 -7.03 -6.22
CA GLY A 24 3.62 -5.95 -5.57
C GLY A 24 2.14 -5.92 -5.98
N SER A 25 1.83 -6.27 -7.23
CA SER A 25 0.43 -6.37 -7.69
C SER A 25 -0.29 -7.56 -7.05
N ASP A 26 0.38 -8.71 -6.93
CA ASP A 26 -0.16 -9.89 -6.24
C ASP A 26 -0.43 -9.60 -4.76
N ASP A 27 0.49 -8.89 -4.09
CA ASP A 27 0.33 -8.45 -2.71
C ASP A 27 -0.88 -7.52 -2.54
N ILE A 28 -1.05 -6.54 -3.43
CA ILE A 28 -2.22 -5.65 -3.43
C ILE A 28 -3.52 -6.45 -3.57
N ARG A 29 -3.57 -7.41 -4.51
CA ARG A 29 -4.75 -8.27 -4.68
C ARG A 29 -4.99 -9.16 -3.46
N ALA A 30 -3.93 -9.67 -2.82
CA ALA A 30 -4.03 -10.48 -1.62
C ALA A 30 -4.56 -9.66 -0.42
N ILE A 31 -4.06 -8.44 -0.25
CA ILE A 31 -4.51 -7.47 0.76
C ILE A 31 -5.99 -7.15 0.53
N SER A 32 -6.37 -6.84 -0.71
CA SER A 32 -7.76 -6.58 -1.10
C SER A 32 -8.67 -7.76 -0.77
N LYS A 33 -8.27 -8.98 -1.15
CA LYS A 33 -9.02 -10.21 -0.89
C LYS A 33 -9.16 -10.51 0.60
N TYR A 34 -8.10 -10.29 1.38
CA TYR A 34 -8.10 -10.51 2.82
C TYR A 34 -8.97 -9.48 3.56
N LEU A 35 -8.92 -8.23 3.11
CA LEU A 35 -9.77 -7.16 3.60
C LEU A 35 -11.24 -7.49 3.29
N GLY A 36 -11.55 -7.87 2.05
CA GLY A 36 -12.90 -8.25 1.63
C GLY A 36 -13.92 -7.18 2.03
N THR A 37 -14.86 -7.55 2.90
CA THR A 37 -15.90 -6.66 3.45
C THR A 37 -15.58 -6.13 4.85
N LYS A 38 -14.39 -6.44 5.41
CA LYS A 38 -14.01 -6.04 6.77
C LYS A 38 -13.74 -4.54 6.83
N HIS A 39 -14.06 -3.94 7.96
CA HIS A 39 -13.82 -2.51 8.14
C HIS A 39 -12.36 -2.16 8.41
N TYR A 40 -11.64 -3.04 9.11
CA TYR A 40 -10.21 -2.98 9.44
C TYR A 40 -9.58 -4.36 9.24
N PHE A 41 -8.26 -4.42 9.12
CA PHE A 41 -7.49 -5.62 8.82
C PHE A 41 -7.70 -6.72 9.88
N THR A 42 -7.93 -6.35 11.13
CA THR A 42 -8.14 -7.29 12.25
C THR A 42 -9.58 -7.29 12.80
N GLY A 43 -10.53 -6.64 12.13
CA GLY A 43 -11.96 -6.67 12.50
C GLY A 43 -12.59 -5.28 12.67
N PHE A 44 -13.11 -5.00 13.88
CA PHE A 44 -13.94 -3.80 14.15
C PHE A 44 -13.19 -2.61 14.75
N LYS A 45 -11.97 -2.81 15.25
CA LYS A 45 -11.16 -1.73 15.83
C LYS A 45 -9.89 -1.55 15.00
N PRO A 46 -9.48 -0.29 14.73
CA PRO A 46 -8.20 -0.04 14.07
C PRO A 46 -7.06 -0.47 14.99
N THR A 47 -6.08 -1.16 14.41
CA THR A 47 -4.89 -1.64 15.08
C THR A 47 -3.64 -0.98 14.50
N ARG A 48 -2.48 -1.21 15.14
CA ARG A 48 -1.19 -0.73 14.61
C ARG A 48 -0.90 -1.29 13.20
N ILE A 49 -1.42 -2.48 12.89
CA ILE A 49 -1.30 -3.09 11.57
C ILE A 49 -1.99 -2.21 10.53
N ASP A 50 -3.18 -1.70 10.84
CA ASP A 50 -3.92 -0.83 9.94
C ASP A 50 -3.15 0.47 9.65
N ALA A 51 -2.46 1.01 10.65
CA ALA A 51 -1.63 2.21 10.47
C ALA A 51 -0.40 1.94 9.59
N THR A 52 0.29 0.82 9.77
CA THR A 52 1.41 0.43 8.92
C THR A 52 0.96 0.16 7.48
N LEU A 53 -0.15 -0.57 7.32
CA LEU A 53 -0.71 -0.88 6.00
C LEU A 53 -1.18 0.39 5.29
N PHE A 54 -1.80 1.32 6.01
CA PHE A 54 -2.15 2.63 5.49
C PHE A 54 -0.94 3.41 5.01
N ALA A 55 0.17 3.43 5.75
CA ALA A 55 1.37 4.16 5.34
C ALA A 55 1.88 3.68 3.96
N VAL A 56 1.99 2.36 3.78
CA VAL A 56 2.44 1.76 2.52
C VAL A 56 1.45 2.03 1.38
N LEU A 57 0.15 1.83 1.62
CA LEU A 57 -0.87 2.04 0.58
C LEU A 57 -1.05 3.52 0.24
N ALA A 58 -0.90 4.42 1.20
CA ALA A 58 -1.00 5.86 0.99
C ALA A 58 0.12 6.38 0.09
N GLU A 59 1.33 5.83 0.20
CA GLU A 59 2.43 6.17 -0.71
C GLU A 59 2.09 5.82 -2.16
N ILE A 60 1.41 4.70 -2.41
CA ILE A 60 0.99 4.28 -3.75
C ILE A 60 -0.18 5.15 -4.25
N VAL A 61 -1.17 5.40 -3.39
CA VAL A 61 -2.42 6.11 -3.76
C VAL A 61 -2.23 7.62 -3.92
N TYR A 62 -1.40 8.25 -3.08
CA TYR A 62 -1.18 9.70 -3.08
C TYR A 62 0.13 10.13 -3.75
N ALA A 63 0.90 9.19 -4.32
CA ALA A 63 2.07 9.52 -5.11
C ALA A 63 1.70 10.46 -6.27
N PRO A 64 2.50 11.51 -6.55
CA PRO A 64 2.25 12.46 -7.64
C PRO A 64 2.64 11.90 -9.02
N TYR A 65 2.65 10.58 -9.19
CA TYR A 65 3.02 9.89 -10.42
C TYR A 65 2.16 8.62 -10.60
N GLU A 66 1.89 8.25 -11.85
CA GLU A 66 1.19 7.01 -12.15
C GLU A 66 2.14 5.81 -11.96
N SER A 67 1.61 4.71 -11.43
CA SER A 67 2.33 3.46 -11.27
C SER A 67 1.42 2.29 -11.61
N GLU A 68 1.98 1.19 -12.11
CA GLU A 68 1.20 -0.01 -12.43
C GLU A 68 0.46 -0.55 -11.19
N HIS A 69 1.04 -0.37 -10.00
CA HIS A 69 0.40 -0.69 -8.73
C HIS A 69 -0.82 0.19 -8.43
N LEU A 70 -0.75 1.49 -8.75
CA LEU A 70 -1.88 2.40 -8.63
C LEU A 70 -3.01 2.01 -9.58
N ASP A 71 -2.69 1.57 -10.80
CA ASP A 71 -3.66 1.08 -11.76
C ASP A 71 -4.37 -0.19 -11.26
N VAL A 72 -3.64 -1.13 -10.66
CA VAL A 72 -4.24 -2.32 -10.03
C VAL A 72 -5.19 -1.93 -8.90
N ILE A 73 -4.81 -0.96 -8.06
CA ILE A 73 -5.68 -0.48 -6.98
C ILE A 73 -6.95 0.16 -7.55
N LYS A 74 -6.83 1.06 -8.54
CA LYS A 74 -7.97 1.78 -9.14
C LYS A 74 -8.93 0.84 -9.89
N ASN A 75 -8.39 -0.11 -10.66
CA ASN A 75 -9.19 -0.94 -11.58
C ASN A 75 -9.68 -2.24 -10.95
N GLU A 76 -8.88 -2.88 -10.10
CA GLU A 76 -9.17 -4.22 -9.57
C GLU A 76 -9.57 -4.20 -8.09
N CYS A 77 -9.08 -3.23 -7.31
CA CYS A 77 -9.21 -3.24 -5.84
C CYS A 77 -9.77 -1.91 -5.26
N PRO A 78 -10.98 -1.48 -5.64
CA PRO A 78 -11.55 -0.20 -5.17
C PRO A 78 -11.80 -0.16 -3.66
N ASN A 79 -12.01 -1.31 -3.03
CA ASN A 79 -12.13 -1.46 -1.57
C ASN A 79 -10.87 -0.99 -0.81
N ILE A 80 -9.70 -1.03 -1.44
CA ILE A 80 -8.47 -0.50 -0.85
C ILE A 80 -8.53 1.03 -0.76
N LEU A 81 -9.05 1.71 -1.78
CA LEU A 81 -9.21 3.17 -1.76
C LEU A 81 -10.13 3.61 -0.62
N GLU A 82 -11.28 2.93 -0.48
CA GLU A 82 -12.22 3.19 0.61
C GLU A 82 -11.60 2.96 2.00
N TYR A 83 -10.76 1.92 2.13
CA TYR A 83 -10.04 1.63 3.36
C TYR A 83 -9.00 2.70 3.70
N VAL A 84 -8.22 3.14 2.72
CA VAL A 84 -7.22 4.21 2.88
C VAL A 84 -7.91 5.51 3.30
N GLU A 85 -9.02 5.89 2.65
CA GLU A 85 -9.79 7.07 3.04
C GLU A 85 -10.38 6.97 4.44
N ARG A 86 -10.90 5.81 4.82
CA ARG A 86 -11.46 5.57 6.17
C ARG A 86 -10.42 5.75 7.27
N ILE A 87 -9.21 5.22 7.06
CA ILE A 87 -8.11 5.38 8.01
C ILE A 87 -7.63 6.83 8.04
N LYS A 88 -7.46 7.46 6.88
CA LYS A 88 -7.10 8.88 6.80
C LYS A 88 -8.07 9.76 7.58
N ASN A 89 -9.38 9.57 7.38
CA ASN A 89 -10.40 10.34 8.11
C ASN A 89 -10.36 10.10 9.62
N ARG A 90 -10.03 8.88 10.05
CA ARG A 90 -9.92 8.53 11.48
C ARG A 90 -8.66 9.12 12.13
N TYR A 91 -7.53 9.12 11.43
CA TYR A 91 -6.22 9.57 11.94
C TYR A 91 -5.83 10.99 11.48
N SER A 92 -6.70 11.68 10.73
CA SER A 92 -6.52 13.03 10.18
C SER A 92 -6.08 14.05 11.25
N TYR A 93 -6.61 13.95 12.48
CA TYR A 93 -6.18 14.81 13.58
C TYR A 93 -4.72 14.58 14.03
N CYS A 94 -4.15 13.40 13.80
CA CYS A 94 -2.74 13.09 14.08
C CYS A 94 -1.82 13.33 12.87
N LEU A 95 -2.29 13.03 11.65
CA LEU A 95 -1.48 13.13 10.42
C LEU A 95 -1.22 14.57 9.98
N ASN A 96 -2.13 15.52 10.26
CA ASN A 96 -1.94 16.96 9.97
C ASN A 96 -0.86 17.65 10.83
N ARG A 97 -0.16 16.93 11.72
CA ARG A 97 1.00 17.44 12.48
C ARG A 97 2.35 16.99 11.93
N CYS A 98 2.38 16.15 10.90
CA CYS A 98 3.61 15.55 10.37
C CYS A 98 3.99 16.02 8.95
N THR A 99 3.26 16.97 8.38
CA THR A 99 3.66 17.76 7.20
C THR A 99 3.98 19.17 7.63
#